data_AF-A0AA39V7L0-F1
#
_entry.id   AF-A0AA39V7L0-F1
#
_cell.length_a   1.000
_cell.length_b   1.000
_cell.length_c   1.000
_cell.angle_alpha   90.00
_cell.angle_beta   90.00
_cell.angle_gamma   90.00
#
_symmetry.space_group_name_H-M   'P 1'
#
loop_
_entity.id
_entity.type
_entity.pdbx_description
1 polymer ?
#
loop_
_entity_poly.entity_id
_entity_poly.type
_entity_poly.pdbx_seq_one_letter_code
_entity_poly.pdbx_strand_id
1 'polypeptide(L)'
;MHPSFPQSSAVRIFLPILIFLFIIIALFHEQLLAAAKYPSTHCSAAQPSTNLNPPLTPKVKTFRELPVLVDLSPAGDAAWAKAALTPGGGFLRVRSNETTVHGWGISMFHALHCLQTIRTIVRESTMMQEESGGGKHEKSMAHDHDGGHGSGHDMMDPEHVAHCIGYIAQHLLCAADSTIEPPWIRHDKAGKPVTGVDGVGYEHQCRDNSLLWNVATKSEQKAFPRWDWRQGDTVESVFPKERR
;
A
#
# COMPACT_ATOMS: atom_id res chain seq x y z
N MET A 1 65.14 34.39 -10.08
CA MET A 1 64.16 34.23 -11.18
C MET A 1 63.51 32.86 -11.01
N HIS A 2 62.24 32.81 -10.59
CA HIS A 2 61.48 31.56 -10.55
C HIS A 2 60.94 31.25 -11.97
N PRO A 3 61.02 30.00 -12.46
CA PRO A 3 60.40 29.64 -13.73
C PRO A 3 58.90 29.41 -13.51
N SER A 4 58.07 30.19 -14.21
CA SER A 4 56.63 30.00 -14.29
C SER A 4 56.33 28.91 -15.34
N PHE A 5 55.84 27.75 -14.89
CA PHE A 5 55.33 26.70 -15.77
C PHE A 5 54.00 27.14 -16.41
N PRO A 6 53.82 27.04 -17.74
CA PRO A 6 52.54 27.30 -18.37
C PRO A 6 51.60 26.11 -18.13
N GLN A 7 50.65 26.27 -17.20
CA GLN A 7 49.51 25.35 -17.11
C GLN A 7 48.68 25.47 -18.39
N SER A 8 48.51 24.35 -19.11
CA SER A 8 47.70 24.32 -20.33
C SER A 8 46.25 24.69 -20.00
N SER A 9 45.66 25.55 -20.83
CA SER A 9 44.28 26.05 -20.67
C SER A 9 43.25 24.92 -20.56
N ALA A 10 43.55 23.76 -21.14
CA ALA A 10 42.78 22.54 -21.02
C ALA A 10 42.65 22.07 -19.56
N VAL A 11 43.73 22.06 -18.79
CA VAL A 11 43.71 21.58 -17.39
C VAL A 11 42.84 22.48 -16.51
N ARG A 12 42.80 23.78 -16.78
CA ARG A 12 41.94 24.73 -16.03
C ARG A 12 40.44 24.55 -16.28
N ILE A 13 40.07 23.93 -17.40
CA ILE A 13 38.68 23.71 -17.78
C ILE A 13 38.24 22.28 -17.45
N PHE A 14 39.05 21.28 -17.75
CA PHE A 14 38.67 19.87 -17.56
C PHE A 14 38.71 19.44 -16.09
N LEU A 15 39.63 19.97 -15.29
CA LEU A 15 39.72 19.61 -13.87
C LEU A 15 38.46 19.99 -13.06
N PRO A 16 37.90 21.22 -13.14
CA PRO A 16 36.69 21.54 -12.42
C PRO A 16 35.46 20.77 -12.92
N ILE A 17 35.39 20.45 -14.22
CA ILE A 17 34.30 19.62 -14.79
C ILE A 17 34.35 18.20 -14.21
N LEU A 18 35.54 17.58 -14.16
CA LEU A 18 35.70 16.25 -13.59
C LEU A 18 35.39 16.23 -12.09
N ILE A 19 35.81 17.26 -11.35
CA ILE A 19 35.49 17.41 -9.94
C ILE A 19 33.98 17.57 -9.75
N PHE A 20 33.31 18.40 -10.57
CA PHE A 20 31.87 18.59 -10.50
C PHE A 20 31.09 17.31 -10.81
N LEU A 21 31.49 16.56 -11.84
CA LEU A 21 30.90 15.26 -12.18
C LEU A 21 31.09 14.25 -11.04
N PHE A 22 32.28 14.21 -10.43
CA PHE A 22 32.55 13.34 -9.29
C PHE A 22 31.67 13.70 -8.07
N ILE A 23 31.51 14.99 -7.78
CA ILE A 23 30.64 15.47 -6.69
C ILE A 23 29.18 15.11 -6.97
N ILE A 24 28.68 15.30 -8.20
CA ILE A 24 27.33 14.88 -8.60
C ILE A 24 27.18 13.37 -8.38
N ILE A 25 28.11 12.55 -8.90
CA ILE A 25 28.04 11.10 -8.75
C ILE A 25 28.06 10.69 -7.27
N ALA A 26 28.88 11.33 -6.43
CA ALA A 26 28.95 11.04 -5.00
C ALA A 26 27.67 11.44 -4.24
N LEU A 27 27.10 12.62 -4.54
CA LEU A 27 25.87 13.11 -3.91
C LEU A 27 24.64 12.29 -4.32
N PHE A 28 24.63 11.81 -5.57
CA PHE A 28 23.51 11.06 -6.14
C PHE A 28 23.76 9.54 -6.18
N HIS A 29 24.86 9.05 -5.60
CA HIS A 29 25.24 7.64 -5.62
C HIS A 29 24.14 6.73 -5.05
N GLU A 30 23.56 7.12 -3.91
CA GLU A 30 22.48 6.37 -3.27
C GLU A 30 21.20 6.39 -4.11
N GLN A 31 20.90 7.50 -4.79
CA GLN A 31 19.73 7.62 -5.67
C GLN A 31 19.91 6.86 -6.99
N LEU A 32 21.14 6.84 -7.55
CA LEU A 32 21.50 6.07 -8.73
C LEU A 32 21.50 4.56 -8.45
N LEU A 33 22.01 4.14 -7.29
CA LEU A 33 21.91 2.75 -6.83
C LEU A 33 20.46 2.35 -6.54
N ALA A 34 19.65 3.25 -5.97
CA ALA A 34 18.22 2.99 -5.78
C ALA A 34 17.49 2.84 -7.14
N ALA A 35 17.73 3.72 -8.10
CA ALA A 35 17.16 3.62 -9.44
C ALA A 35 17.61 2.35 -10.20
N ALA A 36 18.85 1.90 -9.99
CA ALA A 36 19.36 0.65 -10.58
C ALA A 36 18.85 -0.63 -9.87
N LYS A 37 18.45 -0.53 -8.60
CA LYS A 37 17.93 -1.65 -7.78
C LYS A 37 16.41 -1.78 -7.79
N TYR A 38 15.68 -0.79 -8.31
CA TYR A 38 14.24 -0.85 -8.50
C TYR A 38 13.91 -1.09 -9.99
N PRO A 39 14.06 -2.31 -10.52
CA PRO A 39 13.23 -2.68 -11.65
C PRO A 39 11.77 -2.50 -11.19
N SER A 40 10.94 -1.91 -12.05
CA SER A 40 9.49 -1.94 -11.90
C SER A 40 9.08 -3.41 -11.88
N THR A 41 9.05 -3.99 -10.68
CA THR A 41 8.65 -5.38 -10.45
C THR A 41 7.14 -5.43 -10.58
N HIS A 42 6.69 -5.39 -11.82
CA HIS A 42 5.45 -6.08 -12.19
C HIS A 42 5.53 -7.49 -11.59
N CYS A 43 4.41 -7.98 -11.04
CA CYS A 43 4.32 -9.36 -10.57
C CYS A 43 4.85 -10.26 -11.67
N SER A 44 6.08 -10.75 -11.50
CA SER A 44 6.65 -11.68 -12.46
C SER A 44 5.77 -12.91 -12.41
N ALA A 45 5.39 -13.41 -13.58
CA ALA A 45 4.68 -14.67 -13.67
C ALA A 45 5.59 -15.74 -13.05
N ALA A 46 5.34 -16.07 -11.78
CA ALA A 46 6.00 -17.20 -11.12
C ALA A 46 5.66 -18.43 -11.95
N GLN A 47 6.67 -19.25 -12.26
CA GLN A 47 6.44 -20.51 -12.96
C GLN A 47 5.40 -21.33 -12.18
N PRO A 48 4.49 -22.03 -12.86
CA PRO A 48 3.43 -22.76 -12.20
C PRO A 48 4.04 -23.82 -11.27
N SER A 49 3.90 -23.59 -9.97
CA SER A 49 4.15 -24.63 -8.96
C SER A 49 3.26 -25.81 -9.32
N THR A 50 3.87 -26.98 -9.54
CA THR A 50 3.20 -28.23 -9.95
C THR A 50 2.31 -28.85 -8.86
N ASN A 51 1.89 -28.07 -7.87
CA ASN A 51 0.95 -28.51 -6.86
C ASN A 51 -0.47 -28.44 -7.41
N LEU A 52 -1.04 -29.63 -7.66
CA LEU A 52 -2.41 -29.92 -8.09
C LEU A 52 -3.46 -29.51 -7.04
N ASN A 53 -3.44 -28.26 -6.57
CA ASN A 53 -4.63 -27.67 -5.98
C ASN A 53 -5.51 -27.18 -7.14
N PRO A 54 -6.81 -27.52 -7.17
CA PRO A 54 -7.71 -26.95 -8.16
C PRO A 54 -7.61 -25.42 -8.08
N PRO A 55 -7.68 -24.69 -9.21
CA PRO A 55 -7.72 -23.24 -9.19
C PRO A 55 -8.82 -22.80 -8.24
N LEU A 56 -8.47 -22.02 -7.22
CA LEU A 56 -9.44 -21.44 -6.31
C LEU A 56 -10.42 -20.63 -7.16
N THR A 57 -11.68 -21.07 -7.24
CA THR A 57 -12.71 -20.35 -7.98
C THR A 57 -12.98 -19.03 -7.27
N PRO A 58 -12.77 -17.86 -7.91
CA PRO A 58 -13.02 -16.57 -7.28
C PRO A 58 -14.47 -16.46 -6.83
N LYS A 59 -14.70 -16.01 -5.59
CA LYS A 59 -16.03 -15.70 -5.10
C LYS A 59 -16.33 -14.23 -5.35
N VAL A 60 -17.38 -13.95 -6.12
CA VAL A 60 -17.83 -12.58 -6.38
C VAL A 60 -18.52 -12.03 -5.12
N LYS A 61 -18.11 -10.85 -4.68
CA LYS A 61 -18.73 -10.13 -3.57
C LYS A 61 -19.02 -8.70 -3.99
N THR A 62 -20.29 -8.31 -3.92
CA THR A 62 -20.69 -6.91 -4.08
C THR A 62 -20.37 -6.16 -2.79
N PHE A 63 -19.59 -5.09 -2.91
CA PHE A 63 -19.26 -4.23 -1.78
C PHE A 63 -20.48 -3.42 -1.39
N ARG A 64 -20.59 -3.18 -0.08
CA ARG A 64 -21.68 -2.41 0.51
C ARG A 64 -21.06 -1.50 1.55
N GLU A 65 -21.76 -0.45 1.91
CA GLU A 65 -21.36 0.30 3.08
C GLU A 65 -21.49 -0.59 4.31
N LEU A 66 -20.44 -0.61 5.13
CA LEU A 66 -20.38 -1.36 6.36
C LEU A 66 -20.15 -0.33 7.48
N PRO A 67 -21.19 0.03 8.27
CA PRO A 67 -21.09 1.05 9.31
C PRO A 67 -19.92 0.80 10.28
N VAL A 68 -19.68 -0.47 10.61
CA VAL A 68 -18.57 -0.90 11.46
C VAL A 68 -17.18 -0.57 10.89
N LEU A 69 -17.07 -0.46 9.56
CA LEU A 69 -15.84 -0.12 8.86
C LEU A 69 -15.74 1.38 8.51
N VAL A 70 -16.64 2.22 9.00
CA VAL A 70 -16.55 3.69 8.81
C VAL A 70 -16.74 4.46 10.12
N ASP A 71 -17.04 3.77 11.21
CA ASP A 71 -17.10 4.37 12.54
C ASP A 71 -15.68 4.71 13.01
N LEU A 72 -15.35 6.00 13.12
CA LEU A 72 -14.09 6.51 13.68
C LEU A 72 -14.18 6.78 15.21
N SER A 73 -15.29 6.48 15.86
CA SER A 73 -15.40 6.63 17.31
C SER A 73 -14.55 5.59 18.06
N PRO A 74 -14.24 5.81 19.35
CA PRO A 74 -13.65 4.79 20.20
C PRO A 74 -14.48 3.49 20.28
N ALA A 75 -15.82 3.59 20.19
CA ALA A 75 -16.70 2.41 20.14
C ALA A 75 -16.49 1.62 18.84
N GLY A 76 -16.22 2.32 17.74
CA GLY A 76 -15.87 1.76 16.45
C GLY A 76 -14.62 0.90 16.48
N ASP A 77 -13.65 1.14 17.39
CA ASP A 77 -12.41 0.37 17.45
C ASP A 77 -12.63 -1.11 17.77
N ALA A 78 -13.48 -1.37 18.76
CA ALA A 78 -13.82 -2.74 19.15
C ALA A 78 -14.63 -3.44 18.07
N ALA A 79 -15.57 -2.71 17.45
CA ALA A 79 -16.39 -3.23 16.38
C ALA A 79 -15.55 -3.52 15.11
N TRP A 80 -14.63 -2.63 14.75
CA TRP A 80 -13.66 -2.80 13.68
C TRP A 80 -12.79 -4.03 13.90
N ALA A 81 -12.16 -4.15 15.08
CA ALA A 81 -11.31 -5.29 15.41
C ALA A 81 -12.06 -6.62 15.27
N LYS A 82 -13.33 -6.66 15.70
CA LYS A 82 -14.18 -7.85 15.58
C LYS A 82 -14.58 -8.15 14.13
N ALA A 83 -14.74 -7.12 13.29
CA ALA A 83 -15.13 -7.29 11.90
C ALA A 83 -13.95 -7.67 11.00
N ALA A 84 -12.74 -7.19 11.31
CA ALA A 84 -11.55 -7.34 10.47
C ALA A 84 -10.57 -8.41 10.97
N LEU A 85 -10.53 -8.70 12.28
CA LEU A 85 -9.56 -9.60 12.88
C LEU A 85 -10.25 -10.71 13.67
N THR A 86 -9.54 -11.82 13.90
CA THR A 86 -9.97 -12.82 14.89
C THR A 86 -9.68 -12.32 16.31
N PRO A 87 -10.28 -12.90 17.36
CA PRO A 87 -9.94 -12.55 18.75
C PRO A 87 -8.44 -12.70 19.08
N GLY A 88 -7.74 -13.57 18.36
CA GLY A 88 -6.29 -13.75 18.46
C GLY A 88 -5.46 -12.85 17.52
N GLY A 89 -6.05 -11.80 16.95
CA GLY A 89 -5.38 -10.86 16.05
C GLY A 89 -5.10 -11.41 14.64
N GLY A 90 -5.64 -12.57 14.29
CA GLY A 90 -5.42 -13.20 12.99
C GLY A 90 -4.11 -13.99 12.86
N PHE A 91 -3.36 -14.19 13.95
CA PHE A 91 -2.13 -14.98 13.93
C PHE A 91 -2.40 -16.48 13.83
N LEU A 92 -1.64 -17.16 12.98
CA LEU A 92 -1.50 -18.61 12.98
C LEU A 92 -0.60 -19.02 14.15
N ARG A 93 -1.10 -19.87 15.05
CA ARG A 93 -0.35 -20.34 16.22
C ARG A 93 0.45 -21.59 15.85
N VAL A 94 1.77 -21.46 15.76
CA VAL A 94 2.68 -22.54 15.35
C VAL A 94 3.57 -22.95 16.52
N ARG A 95 3.56 -24.25 16.84
CA ARG A 95 4.41 -24.82 17.88
C ARG A 95 5.84 -25.00 17.34
N SER A 96 6.84 -24.47 18.05
CA SER A 96 8.26 -24.69 17.76
C SER A 96 8.83 -25.86 18.56
N ASN A 97 8.40 -26.01 19.82
CA ASN A 97 8.75 -27.12 20.71
C ASN A 97 7.61 -27.35 21.73
N GLU A 98 7.79 -28.26 22.68
CA GLU A 98 6.74 -28.61 23.66
C GLU A 98 6.17 -27.42 24.47
N THR A 99 6.98 -26.39 24.70
CA THR A 99 6.62 -25.23 25.55
C THR A 99 6.42 -23.94 24.77
N THR A 100 6.90 -23.85 23.53
CA THR A 100 6.99 -22.60 22.77
C THR A 100 6.04 -22.60 21.58
N VAL A 101 5.15 -21.61 21.56
CA VAL A 101 4.22 -21.35 20.45
C VAL A 101 4.48 -19.94 19.93
N HIS A 102 4.74 -19.81 18.63
CA HIS A 102 4.93 -18.54 17.95
C HIS A 102 3.67 -18.16 17.17
N GLY A 103 3.42 -16.84 17.04
CA GLY A 103 2.42 -16.30 16.13
C GLY A 103 3.05 -16.04 14.77
N TRP A 104 2.53 -16.69 13.74
CA TRP A 104 2.87 -16.42 12.34
C TRP A 104 1.76 -15.54 11.75
N GLY A 105 2.12 -14.59 10.90
CA GLY A 105 1.16 -13.75 10.22
C GLY A 105 0.44 -14.51 9.11
N ILE A 106 -0.80 -14.10 8.85
CA ILE A 106 -1.47 -14.32 7.57
C ILE A 106 -1.59 -12.94 6.94
N SER A 107 -1.11 -12.74 5.72
CA SER A 107 -0.94 -11.42 5.11
C SER A 107 -2.22 -10.59 5.10
N MET A 108 -3.39 -11.20 4.83
CA MET A 108 -4.68 -10.53 4.94
C MET A 108 -4.90 -9.90 6.33
N PHE A 109 -4.67 -10.64 7.41
CA PHE A 109 -4.86 -10.14 8.77
C PHE A 109 -3.77 -9.14 9.17
N HIS A 110 -2.54 -9.35 8.73
CA HIS A 110 -1.45 -8.40 8.97
C HIS A 110 -1.76 -7.04 8.31
N ALA A 111 -2.21 -7.02 7.05
CA ALA A 111 -2.63 -5.80 6.36
C ALA A 111 -3.80 -5.11 7.07
N LEU A 112 -4.81 -5.87 7.53
CA LEU A 112 -5.95 -5.33 8.29
C LEU A 112 -5.53 -4.76 9.65
N HIS A 113 -4.55 -5.37 10.33
CA HIS A 113 -3.98 -4.86 11.57
C HIS A 113 -3.26 -3.52 11.35
N CYS A 114 -2.42 -3.42 10.31
CA CYS A 114 -1.76 -2.17 9.94
C CYS A 114 -2.78 -1.08 9.58
N LEU A 115 -3.84 -1.43 8.85
CA LEU A 115 -4.92 -0.50 8.51
C LEU A 115 -5.68 -0.01 9.75
N GLN A 116 -5.89 -0.87 10.75
CA GLN A 116 -6.47 -0.45 12.04
C GLN A 116 -5.57 0.55 12.77
N THR A 117 -4.24 0.35 12.73
CA THR A 117 -3.28 1.31 13.29
C THR A 117 -3.34 2.65 12.57
N ILE A 118 -3.40 2.67 11.24
CA ILE A 118 -3.58 3.90 10.46
C ILE A 118 -4.89 4.60 10.83
N ARG A 119 -5.99 3.85 10.95
CA ARG A 119 -7.29 4.39 11.38
C ARG A 119 -7.21 5.08 12.74
N THR A 120 -6.52 4.47 13.70
CA THR A 120 -6.29 5.05 15.03
C THR A 120 -5.52 6.37 14.96
N ILE A 121 -4.44 6.42 14.17
CA ILE A 121 -3.63 7.63 13.99
C ILE A 121 -4.46 8.75 13.34
N VAL A 122 -5.23 8.44 12.30
CA VAL A 122 -6.12 9.40 11.63
C VAL A 122 -7.09 10.00 12.64
N ARG A 123 -7.80 9.16 13.38
CA ARG A 123 -8.76 9.61 14.40
C ARG A 123 -8.11 10.53 15.43
N GLU A 124 -6.95 10.15 15.96
CA GLU A 124 -6.23 10.96 16.94
C GLU A 124 -5.81 12.31 16.35
N SER A 125 -5.37 12.33 15.09
CA SER A 125 -5.02 13.57 14.40
C SER A 125 -6.20 14.51 14.16
N THR A 126 -7.37 13.97 13.82
CA THR A 126 -8.59 14.77 13.61
C THR A 126 -9.14 15.33 14.93
N MET A 127 -8.98 14.60 16.04
CA MET A 127 -9.38 15.07 17.38
C MET A 127 -8.45 16.17 17.93
N MET A 128 -7.15 16.16 17.59
CA MET A 128 -6.20 17.21 18.01
C MET A 128 -6.46 18.57 17.32
N GLN A 129 -7.18 18.57 16.20
CA GLN A 129 -7.53 19.79 15.47
C GLN A 129 -8.70 20.56 16.12
N GLU A 130 -9.58 19.90 16.87
CA GLU A 130 -10.71 20.57 17.53
C GLU A 130 -10.31 21.32 18.81
N GLU A 131 -9.24 20.90 19.51
CA GLU A 131 -8.77 21.60 20.72
C GLU A 131 -7.86 22.81 20.44
N SER A 132 -7.28 22.88 19.24
CA SER A 132 -6.45 24.00 18.80
C SER A 132 -7.32 25.09 18.15
N GLY A 133 -8.00 25.88 18.97
CA GLY A 133 -8.98 26.91 18.58
C GLY A 133 -8.59 27.80 17.39
N GLY A 134 -8.96 27.36 16.18
CA GLY A 134 -8.82 28.10 14.94
C GLY A 134 -10.16 28.25 14.22
N GLY A 135 -10.80 29.41 14.40
CA GLY A 135 -11.72 30.04 13.45
C GLY A 135 -12.89 29.21 12.89
N LYS A 136 -14.09 29.52 13.38
CA LYS A 136 -15.40 29.33 12.73
C LYS A 136 -15.31 29.25 11.20
N HIS A 137 -15.41 28.07 10.62
CA HIS A 137 -15.96 27.92 9.28
C HIS A 137 -17.45 27.63 9.44
N GLU A 138 -18.25 28.60 8.99
CA GLU A 138 -19.69 28.63 9.10
C GLU A 138 -20.31 27.34 8.58
N LYS A 139 -21.23 26.82 9.38
CA LYS A 139 -22.28 25.91 8.95
C LYS A 139 -22.98 26.51 7.74
N SER A 140 -22.76 25.96 6.56
CA SER A 140 -23.70 26.10 5.46
C SER A 140 -24.15 24.73 4.98
N MET A 141 -25.46 24.50 5.15
CA MET A 141 -26.34 23.69 4.31
C MET A 141 -26.14 22.17 4.37
N ALA A 142 -27.04 21.45 5.05
CA ALA A 142 -28.34 20.99 4.57
C ALA A 142 -28.19 19.74 3.69
N HIS A 143 -28.81 18.66 4.18
CA HIS A 143 -28.83 17.32 3.63
C HIS A 143 -29.14 17.28 2.13
N ASP A 144 -28.34 16.53 1.38
CA ASP A 144 -28.81 15.78 0.22
C ASP A 144 -28.12 14.41 0.20
N HIS A 145 -28.94 13.37 0.39
CA HIS A 145 -28.60 12.01 0.04
C HIS A 145 -28.82 11.87 -1.47
N ASP A 146 -27.76 11.98 -2.28
CA ASP A 146 -27.74 11.33 -3.58
C ASP A 146 -26.31 11.09 -4.07
N GLY A 147 -26.11 9.94 -4.69
CA GLY A 147 -24.82 9.48 -5.18
C GLY A 147 -24.30 10.37 -6.32
N GLY A 148 -23.05 10.81 -6.20
CA GLY A 148 -22.42 11.53 -7.30
C GLY A 148 -21.13 12.20 -6.87
N HIS A 149 -20.00 11.57 -7.16
CA HIS A 149 -18.68 12.17 -7.06
C HIS A 149 -18.62 13.48 -7.88
N GLY A 150 -18.26 14.59 -7.22
CA GLY A 150 -17.64 15.72 -7.90
C GLY A 150 -18.11 17.11 -7.48
N SER A 151 -17.63 17.59 -6.33
CA SER A 151 -17.21 19.00 -6.18
C SER A 151 -16.52 19.21 -4.83
N GLY A 152 -15.18 19.18 -4.81
CA GLY A 152 -14.36 19.93 -3.84
C GLY A 152 -14.57 19.65 -2.34
N HIS A 153 -14.83 18.40 -1.93
CA HIS A 153 -14.70 18.03 -0.52
C HIS A 153 -13.22 17.89 -0.18
N ASP A 154 -12.81 18.47 0.95
CA ASP A 154 -11.45 18.36 1.47
C ASP A 154 -11.09 16.88 1.60
N MET A 155 -10.03 16.41 0.93
CA MET A 155 -9.61 15.00 0.94
C MET A 155 -9.27 14.50 2.36
N MET A 156 -9.16 15.43 3.31
CA MET A 156 -8.85 15.21 4.71
C MET A 156 -10.08 15.30 5.63
N ASP A 157 -11.29 15.44 5.09
CA ASP A 157 -12.51 15.35 5.89
C ASP A 157 -12.63 13.96 6.58
N PRO A 158 -12.93 13.88 7.89
CA PRO A 158 -12.97 12.63 8.62
C PRO A 158 -13.93 11.58 8.05
N GLU A 159 -15.09 12.00 7.51
CA GLU A 159 -16.07 11.08 6.91
C GLU A 159 -15.50 10.48 5.62
N HIS A 160 -14.87 11.31 4.78
CA HIS A 160 -14.20 10.85 3.56
C HIS A 160 -13.06 9.87 3.86
N VAL A 161 -12.22 10.19 4.85
CA VAL A 161 -11.11 9.32 5.25
C VAL A 161 -11.62 8.00 5.86
N ALA A 162 -12.69 8.05 6.65
CA ALA A 162 -13.34 6.87 7.20
C ALA A 162 -13.85 5.93 6.08
N HIS A 163 -14.54 6.49 5.09
CA HIS A 163 -15.02 5.75 3.92
C HIS A 163 -13.86 5.10 3.16
N CYS A 164 -12.77 5.84 2.91
CA CYS A 164 -11.57 5.33 2.26
C CYS A 164 -10.95 4.15 3.01
N ILE A 165 -10.79 4.27 4.34
CA ILE A 165 -10.27 3.18 5.18
C ILE A 165 -11.19 1.96 5.13
N GLY A 166 -12.51 2.16 5.22
CA GLY A 166 -13.49 1.08 5.11
C GLY A 166 -13.47 0.37 3.75
N TYR A 167 -13.30 1.13 2.67
CA TYR A 167 -13.16 0.59 1.31
C TYR A 167 -11.90 -0.27 1.14
N ILE A 168 -10.76 0.19 1.68
CA ILE A 168 -9.50 -0.58 1.67
C ILE A 168 -9.65 -1.86 2.49
N ALA A 169 -10.29 -1.81 3.66
CA ALA A 169 -10.53 -3.02 4.46
C ALA A 169 -11.37 -4.06 3.71
N GLN A 170 -12.41 -3.63 2.99
CA GLN A 170 -13.18 -4.53 2.14
C GLN A 170 -12.34 -5.10 0.99
N HIS A 171 -11.44 -4.30 0.39
CA HIS A 171 -10.50 -4.77 -0.62
C HIS A 171 -9.56 -5.85 -0.08
N LEU A 172 -8.96 -5.64 1.10
CA LEU A 172 -8.07 -6.61 1.74
C LEU A 172 -8.80 -7.93 2.05
N LEU A 173 -10.03 -7.85 2.55
CA LEU A 173 -10.89 -9.03 2.79
C LEU A 173 -11.31 -9.74 1.50
N CYS A 174 -11.44 -9.00 0.39
CA CYS A 174 -11.81 -9.57 -0.91
C CYS A 174 -10.62 -10.22 -1.63
N ALA A 175 -9.43 -9.60 -1.54
CA ALA A 175 -8.20 -10.15 -2.08
C ALA A 175 -7.72 -11.37 -1.27
N ALA A 176 -7.93 -11.33 0.06
CA ALA A 176 -7.70 -12.42 1.00
C ALA A 176 -6.34 -13.10 0.81
N ASP A 177 -5.28 -12.28 0.77
CA ASP A 177 -3.92 -12.78 0.64
C ASP A 177 -3.59 -13.77 1.76
N SER A 178 -3.50 -15.05 1.39
CA SER A 178 -3.33 -16.17 2.31
C SER A 178 -1.87 -16.49 2.60
N THR A 179 -0.95 -15.62 2.18
CA THR A 179 0.48 -15.81 2.41
C THR A 179 0.76 -15.92 3.90
N ILE A 180 1.59 -16.91 4.24
CA ILE A 180 1.98 -17.22 5.61
C ILE A 180 3.30 -16.51 5.87
N GLU A 181 3.36 -15.69 6.92
CA GLU A 181 4.50 -14.84 7.26
C GLU A 181 5.13 -15.30 8.59
N PRO A 182 6.17 -16.15 8.56
CA PRO A 182 6.92 -16.51 9.75
C PRO A 182 7.47 -15.26 10.47
N PRO A 183 7.50 -15.27 11.82
CA PRO A 183 8.05 -14.16 12.56
C PRO A 183 9.57 -14.12 12.43
N TRP A 184 10.13 -12.93 12.31
CA TRP A 184 11.55 -12.73 12.58
C TRP A 184 11.81 -12.80 14.09
N ILE A 185 13.04 -13.17 14.46
CA ILE A 185 13.48 -13.24 15.86
C ILE A 185 14.70 -12.34 16.01
N ARG A 186 14.62 -11.39 16.94
CA ARG A 186 15.75 -10.54 17.37
C ARG A 186 15.88 -10.62 18.89
N HIS A 187 17.00 -10.14 19.43
CA HIS A 187 17.19 -10.04 20.87
C HIS A 187 17.24 -8.57 21.27
N ASP A 188 16.55 -8.21 22.35
CA ASP A 188 16.62 -6.86 22.92
C ASP A 188 17.95 -6.61 23.65
N LYS A 189 18.11 -5.40 24.21
CA LYS A 189 19.32 -5.02 24.97
C LYS A 189 19.58 -5.89 26.20
N ALA A 190 18.55 -6.57 26.72
CA ALA A 190 18.64 -7.48 27.85
C ALA A 190 18.85 -8.95 27.41
N GLY A 191 18.98 -9.21 26.10
CA GLY A 191 19.12 -10.55 25.55
C GLY A 191 17.82 -11.35 25.51
N LYS A 192 16.66 -10.71 25.72
CA LYS A 192 15.36 -11.40 25.62
C LYS A 192 14.93 -11.48 24.15
N PRO A 193 14.40 -12.63 23.69
CA PRO A 193 13.89 -12.75 22.33
C PRO A 193 12.65 -11.86 22.14
N VAL A 194 12.67 -11.08 21.07
CA VAL A 194 11.56 -10.28 20.55
C VAL A 194 11.26 -10.78 19.16
N THR A 195 9.98 -11.01 18.89
CA THR A 195 9.50 -11.50 17.60
C THR A 195 8.56 -10.50 16.96
N GLY A 196 8.59 -10.41 15.65
CA GLY A 196 7.65 -9.60 14.88
C GLY A 196 7.39 -10.20 13.51
N VAL A 197 6.37 -9.68 12.85
CA VAL A 197 6.00 -10.06 11.48
C VAL A 197 6.02 -8.77 10.67
N ASP A 198 6.74 -8.76 9.54
CA ASP A 198 6.88 -7.59 8.67
C ASP A 198 6.59 -7.89 7.18
N GLY A 199 6.29 -9.14 6.84
CA GLY A 199 6.01 -9.58 5.47
C GLY A 199 7.22 -9.57 4.52
N VAL A 200 8.41 -9.17 4.99
CA VAL A 200 9.56 -8.98 4.11
C VAL A 200 10.15 -10.32 3.69
N GLY A 201 10.30 -10.53 2.37
CA GLY A 201 10.96 -11.70 1.81
C GLY A 201 10.06 -12.92 1.61
N TYR A 202 8.75 -12.78 1.76
CA TYR A 202 7.78 -13.84 1.50
C TYR A 202 7.06 -13.66 0.16
N GLU A 203 6.70 -14.79 -0.46
CA GLU A 203 6.07 -14.81 -1.78
C GLU A 203 4.55 -14.70 -1.68
N HIS A 204 3.96 -13.83 -2.50
CA HIS A 204 2.52 -13.58 -2.55
C HIS A 204 1.90 -14.10 -3.84
N GLN A 205 0.63 -14.54 -3.79
CA GLN A 205 -0.12 -15.02 -4.95
C GLN A 205 -0.95 -13.88 -5.58
N CYS A 206 -0.28 -12.98 -6.28
CA CYS A 206 -0.90 -11.80 -6.87
C CYS A 206 -1.64 -12.08 -8.19
N ARG A 207 -2.66 -11.27 -8.49
CA ARG A 207 -3.25 -11.18 -9.84
C ARG A 207 -2.30 -10.43 -10.77
N ASP A 208 -2.23 -10.84 -12.04
CA ASP A 208 -1.52 -10.08 -13.07
C ASP A 208 -2.23 -8.73 -13.32
N ASN A 209 -1.55 -7.64 -12.98
CA ASN A 209 -2.07 -6.28 -13.14
C ASN A 209 -1.62 -5.61 -14.45
N SER A 210 -0.86 -6.29 -15.31
CA SER A 210 -0.25 -5.69 -16.49
C SER A 210 -1.28 -5.13 -17.47
N LEU A 211 -2.41 -5.84 -17.65
CA LEU A 211 -3.51 -5.35 -18.50
C LEU A 211 -4.16 -4.10 -17.90
N LEU A 212 -4.35 -4.06 -16.57
CA LEU A 212 -4.98 -2.94 -15.88
C LEU A 212 -4.14 -1.67 -16.05
N TRP A 213 -2.82 -1.78 -15.82
CA TRP A 213 -1.86 -0.71 -16.09
C TRP A 213 -1.92 -0.25 -17.55
N ASN A 214 -1.87 -1.18 -18.50
CA ASN A 214 -1.90 -0.85 -19.93
C ASN A 214 -3.17 -0.09 -20.32
N VAL A 215 -4.34 -0.57 -19.89
CA VAL A 215 -5.63 0.04 -20.19
C VAL A 215 -5.72 1.44 -19.56
N ALA A 216 -5.31 1.60 -18.30
CA ALA A 216 -5.29 2.90 -17.64
C ALA A 216 -4.40 3.89 -18.39
N THR A 217 -3.14 3.53 -18.67
CA THR A 217 -2.20 4.39 -19.39
C THR A 217 -2.65 4.70 -20.83
N LYS A 218 -3.26 3.76 -21.54
CA LYS A 218 -3.85 4.02 -22.86
C LYS A 218 -4.99 5.05 -22.77
N SER A 219 -5.81 4.96 -21.72
CA SER A 219 -6.94 5.88 -21.51
C SER A 219 -6.48 7.33 -21.26
N GLU A 220 -5.33 7.53 -20.63
CA GLU A 220 -4.71 8.85 -20.40
C GLU A 220 -4.27 9.53 -21.71
N GLN A 221 -3.80 8.74 -22.68
CA GLN A 221 -3.41 9.24 -24.00
C GLN A 221 -4.63 9.55 -24.87
N LYS A 222 -5.64 8.68 -24.80
CA LYS A 222 -6.89 8.83 -25.53
C LYS A 222 -8.03 8.13 -24.79
N ALA A 223 -9.03 8.91 -24.43
CA ALA A 223 -10.24 8.37 -23.79
C ALA A 223 -10.89 7.27 -24.65
N PHE A 224 -11.26 6.17 -24.01
CA PHE A 224 -12.06 5.13 -24.64
C PHE A 224 -13.49 5.63 -24.89
N PRO A 225 -14.15 5.16 -25.97
CA PRO A 225 -15.56 5.43 -26.15
C PRO A 225 -16.36 4.86 -24.98
N ARG A 226 -17.46 5.53 -24.63
CA ARG A 226 -18.42 5.00 -23.64
C ARG A 226 -18.92 3.63 -24.11
N TRP A 227 -19.01 2.69 -23.18
CA TRP A 227 -19.66 1.40 -23.39
C TRP A 227 -20.88 1.25 -22.47
N ASP A 228 -21.73 0.29 -22.78
CA ASP A 228 -22.91 -0.04 -21.97
C ASP A 228 -22.48 -0.84 -20.74
N TRP A 229 -21.94 -0.14 -19.73
CA TRP A 229 -21.45 -0.73 -18.50
C TRP A 229 -22.52 -1.59 -17.82
N ARG A 230 -22.10 -2.75 -17.33
CA ARG A 230 -22.94 -3.68 -16.56
C ARG A 230 -22.29 -4.03 -15.23
N GLN A 231 -23.12 -4.34 -14.25
CA GLN A 231 -22.63 -4.83 -12.98
C GLN A 231 -21.82 -6.13 -13.18
N GLY A 232 -20.57 -6.12 -12.72
CA GLY A 232 -19.63 -7.23 -12.90
C GLY A 232 -18.62 -7.03 -14.03
N ASP A 233 -18.74 -5.95 -14.82
CA ASP A 233 -17.72 -5.59 -15.80
C ASP A 233 -16.34 -5.43 -15.13
N THR A 234 -15.35 -6.11 -15.67
CA THR A 234 -13.93 -5.95 -15.34
C THR A 234 -13.14 -5.50 -16.56
N VAL A 235 -11.91 -5.01 -16.35
CA VAL A 235 -11.00 -4.64 -17.45
C VAL A 235 -10.81 -5.80 -18.41
N GLU A 236 -10.65 -7.03 -17.91
CA GLU A 236 -10.47 -8.23 -18.72
C GLU A 236 -11.70 -8.58 -19.57
N SER A 237 -12.91 -8.27 -19.08
CA SER A 237 -14.16 -8.54 -19.80
C SER A 237 -14.45 -7.52 -20.91
N VAL A 238 -14.01 -6.27 -20.73
CA VAL A 238 -14.29 -5.15 -21.66
C VAL A 238 -13.13 -4.92 -22.63
N PHE A 239 -11.89 -5.07 -22.16
CA PHE A 239 -10.66 -4.77 -22.90
C PHE A 239 -9.77 -6.02 -22.97
N PRO A 240 -10.12 -7.03 -23.80
CA PRO A 240 -9.36 -8.27 -23.86
C PRO A 240 -7.90 -8.02 -24.28
N LYS A 241 -6.97 -8.80 -23.74
CA LYS A 241 -5.57 -8.78 -24.19
C LYS A 241 -5.55 -9.04 -25.70
N GLU A 242 -4.93 -8.14 -26.46
CA GLU A 242 -4.65 -8.36 -27.89
C GLU A 242 -3.90 -9.69 -28.02
N ARG A 243 -4.46 -10.65 -28.77
CA ARG A 243 -3.78 -11.90 -29.06
C ARG A 243 -2.60 -11.57 -29.97
N ARG A 244 -1.37 -11.74 -29.46
CA ARG A 244 -0.15 -11.70 -30.27
C ARG A 244 -0.10 -12.88 -31.22
#